data_AF-A0A5H2Y6V7-F1
#
_entry.id   AF-A0A5H2Y6V7-F1
#
_cell.length_a   1.000
_cell.length_b   1.000
_cell.length_c   1.000
_cell.angle_alpha   90.00
_cell.angle_beta   90.00
_cell.angle_gamma   90.00
#
_symmetry.space_group_name_H-M   'P 1'
#
loop_
_entity.id
_entity.type
_entity.pdbx_description
1 polymer ?
#
loop_
_entity_poly.entity_id
_entity_poly.type
_entity_poly.pdbx_seq_one_letter_code
_entity_poly.pdbx_strand_id
1 'polypeptide(L)'
;MRKAGFDVTTQNVTDVPAARKATGMPEKFGSCHTAKVGGYAIEGHVPAADVQRLLKEKPKAIGLAVPGMPQGSPGMETNHPQPYDTLLVMPDGSYKVFAKH
;
A
#
# COMPACT_ATOMS: atom_id res chain seq x y z
N MET A 1 -2.56 -4.90 9.85
CA MET A 1 -3.66 -3.91 9.94
C MET A 1 -4.51 -4.04 11.21
N ARG A 2 -5.31 -5.10 11.44
CA ARG A 2 -6.16 -5.20 12.66
C ARG A 2 -5.41 -5.02 13.99
N LYS A 3 -4.24 -5.67 14.14
CA LYS A 3 -3.36 -5.51 15.32
C LYS A 3 -2.86 -4.07 15.53
N ALA A 4 -2.85 -3.25 14.49
CA ALA A 4 -2.46 -1.85 14.55
C ALA A 4 -3.67 -0.91 14.77
N GLY A 5 -4.83 -1.45 15.16
CA GLY A 5 -6.03 -0.69 15.51
C GLY A 5 -6.93 -0.30 14.34
N PHE A 6 -6.67 -0.80 13.13
CA PHE A 6 -7.54 -0.56 11.99
C PHE A 6 -8.75 -1.49 12.02
N ASP A 7 -9.95 -0.94 11.81
CA ASP A 7 -11.11 -1.72 11.43
C ASP A 7 -10.96 -2.17 9.96
N VAL A 8 -10.99 -3.48 9.71
CA VAL A 8 -10.66 -4.05 8.41
C VAL A 8 -11.78 -4.93 7.92
N THR A 9 -12.42 -4.49 6.84
CA THR A 9 -13.34 -5.28 6.03
C THR A 9 -12.59 -5.84 4.82
N THR A 10 -12.63 -7.16 4.64
CA THR A 10 -11.96 -7.86 3.53
C THR A 10 -13.00 -8.33 2.51
N GLN A 11 -12.71 -8.11 1.23
CA GLN A 11 -13.50 -8.63 0.12
C GLN A 11 -12.60 -9.42 -0.82
N ASN A 12 -12.93 -10.68 -1.06
CA ASN A 12 -12.25 -11.47 -2.06
C ASN A 12 -12.78 -11.07 -3.44
N VAL A 13 -11.87 -10.74 -4.34
CA VAL A 13 -12.17 -10.36 -5.72
C VAL A 13 -11.56 -11.39 -6.67
N THR A 14 -12.25 -11.68 -7.76
CA THR A 14 -11.73 -12.53 -8.83
C THR A 14 -10.84 -11.77 -9.81
N ASP A 15 -10.98 -10.44 -9.87
CA ASP A 15 -10.21 -9.55 -10.74
C ASP A 15 -9.49 -8.48 -9.90
N VAL A 16 -8.25 -8.78 -9.51
CA VAL A 16 -7.38 -7.86 -8.75
C VAL A 16 -7.00 -6.63 -9.57
N PRO A 17 -6.64 -6.72 -10.87
CA PRO A 17 -6.39 -5.54 -11.71
C PRO A 17 -7.57 -4.56 -11.74
N ALA A 18 -8.81 -5.04 -11.91
CA ALA A 18 -10.00 -4.20 -11.89
C ALA A 18 -10.22 -3.54 -10.53
N ALA A 19 -10.05 -4.30 -9.43
CA ALA A 19 -10.14 -3.77 -8.08
C ALA A 19 -9.10 -2.66 -7.83
N ARG A 20 -7.85 -2.86 -8.27
CA ARG A 20 -6.78 -1.85 -8.20
C ARG A 20 -7.15 -0.61 -8.99
N LYS A 21 -7.62 -0.75 -10.23
CA LYS A 21 -8.01 0.38 -11.09
C LYS A 21 -9.10 1.23 -10.43
N ALA A 22 -10.05 0.60 -9.72
CA ALA A 22 -11.09 1.29 -8.96
C ALA A 22 -10.55 2.12 -7.77
N THR A 23 -9.30 1.91 -7.35
CA THR A 23 -8.62 2.75 -6.35
C THR A 23 -7.91 3.97 -6.93
N GLY A 24 -7.71 4.01 -8.25
CA GLY A 24 -6.92 5.05 -8.92
C GLY A 24 -5.41 4.78 -8.89
N MET A 25 -4.96 3.69 -8.29
CA MET A 25 -3.54 3.32 -8.27
C MET A 25 -3.06 2.92 -9.68
N PRO A 26 -2.00 3.55 -10.23
CA PRO A 26 -1.42 3.15 -11.51
C PRO A 26 -0.91 1.70 -11.51
N GLU A 27 -1.08 0.99 -12.63
CA GLU A 27 -0.75 -0.43 -12.73
C GLU A 27 0.72 -0.77 -12.42
N LYS A 28 1.64 0.15 -12.75
CA LYS A 28 3.08 0.00 -12.48
C LYS A 28 3.43 -0.11 -10.98
N PHE A 29 2.53 0.27 -10.09
CA PHE A 29 2.71 0.15 -8.63
C PHE A 29 1.97 -1.06 -8.03
N GLY A 30 1.40 -1.90 -8.89
CA GLY A 30 0.56 -3.01 -8.48
C GLY A 30 1.25 -4.06 -7.60
N SER A 31 0.46 -4.64 -6.70
CA SER A 31 0.80 -5.77 -5.85
C SER A 31 -0.34 -6.80 -5.83
N CYS A 32 -0.30 -7.77 -4.93
CA CYS A 32 -1.30 -8.85 -4.83
C CYS A 32 -2.67 -8.40 -4.29
N HIS A 33 -2.73 -7.27 -3.57
CA HIS A 33 -3.98 -6.74 -3.02
C HIS A 33 -3.97 -5.21 -2.95
N THR A 34 -5.17 -4.64 -2.86
CA THR A 34 -5.41 -3.20 -2.75
C THR A 34 -6.42 -2.92 -1.66
N ALA A 35 -6.31 -1.77 -1.01
CA ALA A 35 -7.24 -1.31 0.01
C ALA A 35 -7.48 0.19 -0.10
N LYS A 36 -8.55 0.67 0.55
CA LYS A 36 -8.81 2.11 0.72
C LYS A 36 -8.94 2.46 2.20
N VAL A 37 -8.34 3.56 2.62
CA VAL A 37 -8.48 4.10 3.97
C VAL A 37 -8.32 5.62 3.97
N GLY A 38 -9.23 6.33 4.63
CA GLY A 38 -9.15 7.80 4.75
C GLY A 38 -9.07 8.56 3.43
N GLY A 39 -9.63 8.00 2.34
CA GLY A 39 -9.56 8.57 1.00
C GLY A 39 -8.32 8.18 0.17
N TYR A 40 -7.38 7.43 0.75
CA TYR A 40 -6.16 6.97 0.08
C TYR A 40 -6.26 5.51 -0.36
N ALA A 41 -5.58 5.19 -1.47
CA ALA A 41 -5.30 3.82 -1.89
C ALA A 41 -4.07 3.26 -1.18
N ILE A 42 -4.12 2.01 -0.73
CA ILE A 42 -3.01 1.30 -0.10
C ILE A 42 -2.77 0.03 -0.91
N GLU A 43 -1.66 -0.03 -1.64
CA GLU A 43 -1.35 -1.10 -2.57
C GLU A 43 -0.23 -2.00 -2.03
N GLY A 44 -0.55 -3.28 -1.85
CA GLY A 44 0.41 -4.29 -1.39
C GLY A 44 0.72 -4.23 0.10
N HIS A 45 1.87 -4.80 0.44
CA HIS A 45 2.33 -5.03 1.81
C HIS A 45 2.87 -3.77 2.49
N VAL A 46 2.07 -2.70 2.53
CA VAL A 46 2.43 -1.43 3.17
C VAL A 46 2.42 -1.58 4.70
N PRO A 47 3.49 -1.17 5.41
CA PRO A 47 3.51 -1.16 6.87
C PRO A 47 2.43 -0.29 7.50
N ALA A 48 1.80 -0.81 8.56
CA ALA A 48 0.72 -0.10 9.25
C ALA A 48 1.18 1.27 9.80
N ALA A 49 2.44 1.40 10.22
CA ALA A 49 3.02 2.66 10.69
C ALA A 49 3.05 3.72 9.57
N ASP A 50 3.35 3.32 8.33
CA ASP A 50 3.35 4.24 7.19
C ASP A 50 1.93 4.69 6.84
N VAL A 51 0.95 3.79 6.92
CA VAL A 51 -0.47 4.14 6.75
C VAL A 51 -0.95 5.10 7.84
N GLN A 52 -0.57 4.88 9.10
CA GLN A 52 -0.90 5.80 10.20
C GLN A 52 -0.29 7.18 9.98
N ARG A 53 0.97 7.24 9.54
CA ARG A 53 1.64 8.48 9.19
C ARG A 53 0.96 9.20 8.03
N LEU A 54 0.59 8.48 6.96
CA LEU A 54 -0.18 9.02 5.84
C LEU A 54 -1.49 9.68 6.31
N LEU A 55 -2.25 8.99 7.17
CA LEU A 55 -3.54 9.48 7.68
C LEU A 55 -3.39 10.67 8.64
N LYS A 56 -2.24 10.80 9.30
CA LYS A 56 -1.89 11.94 10.15
C LYS A 56 -1.46 13.15 9.33
N GLU A 57 -0.54 12.96 8.39
CA GLU A 57 0.04 14.03 7.56
C GLU A 57 -0.90 14.50 6.46
N LYS A 58 -1.79 13.62 5.99
CA LYS A 58 -2.76 13.85 4.91
C LYS A 58 -2.18 14.57 3.69
N PRO A 59 -1.06 14.09 3.12
CA PRO A 59 -0.49 14.70 1.93
C PRO A 59 -1.45 14.56 0.73
N LYS A 60 -1.32 15.46 -0.25
CA LYS A 60 -2.05 15.33 -1.53
C LYS A 60 -1.42 14.20 -2.35
N ALA A 61 -2.03 13.02 -2.32
CA ALA A 61 -1.56 11.80 -2.96
C ALA A 61 -2.73 10.90 -3.34
N ILE A 62 -2.50 9.96 -4.24
CA ILE A 62 -3.40 8.80 -4.47
C ILE A 62 -3.31 7.88 -3.25
N GLY A 63 -2.09 7.64 -2.75
CA GLY A 63 -1.85 6.89 -1.52
C GLY A 63 -0.47 6.23 -1.50
N LEU A 64 -0.37 5.08 -0.83
CA LEU A 64 0.89 4.34 -0.64
C LEU A 64 0.92 3.05 -1.43
N ALA A 65 2.11 2.67 -1.90
CA ALA A 65 2.35 1.40 -2.57
C ALA A 65 3.65 0.76 -2.12
N VAL A 66 3.62 -0.56 -1.92
CA VAL A 66 4.79 -1.45 -1.94
C VAL A 66 4.62 -2.36 -3.16
N PRO A 67 5.21 -2.01 -4.32
CA PRO A 67 5.03 -2.78 -5.56
C PRO A 67 5.60 -4.20 -5.45
N GLY A 68 4.99 -5.14 -6.17
CA GLY A 68 5.40 -6.55 -6.11
C GLY A 68 5.07 -7.21 -4.77
N MET A 69 5.96 -8.06 -4.26
CA MET A 69 5.78 -8.77 -2.99
C MET A 69 7.16 -9.00 -2.32
N PRO A 70 7.83 -7.94 -1.84
CA PRO A 70 9.17 -8.06 -1.26
C PRO A 70 9.13 -8.92 0.00
N GLN A 71 10.07 -9.87 0.09
CA GLN A 71 10.25 -10.70 1.26
C GLN A 71 10.66 -9.85 2.46
N GLY A 72 10.04 -10.05 3.62
CA GLY A 72 10.25 -9.21 4.81
C GLY A 72 9.25 -8.08 4.99
N SER A 73 8.40 -7.81 3.99
CA SER A 73 7.26 -6.90 4.16
C SER A 73 6.15 -7.53 5.03
N PRO A 74 5.25 -6.74 5.66
CA PRO A 74 4.19 -7.26 6.51
C PRO A 74 3.29 -8.29 5.82
N GLY A 75 3.19 -9.51 6.36
CA GLY A 75 2.51 -10.66 5.73
C GLY A 75 3.39 -11.47 4.76
N MET A 76 4.64 -11.08 4.55
CA MET A 76 5.69 -11.78 3.78
C MET A 76 6.95 -11.99 4.62
N GLU A 77 6.82 -12.07 5.95
CA GLU A 77 7.93 -12.19 6.89
C GLU A 77 8.77 -13.46 6.63
N THR A 78 10.09 -13.34 6.71
CA THR A 78 11.03 -14.44 6.50
C THR A 78 12.34 -14.18 7.25
N ASN A 79 13.17 -15.22 7.40
CA ASN A 79 14.51 -15.12 7.99
C ASN A 79 15.51 -14.36 7.12
N HIS A 80 15.18 -14.11 5.85
CA HIS A 80 16.02 -13.40 4.89
C HIS A 80 15.26 -12.22 4.27
N PRO A 81 15.02 -11.13 5.02
CA PRO A 81 14.28 -9.98 4.51
C PRO A 81 15.06 -9.27 3.41
N GLN A 82 14.33 -8.80 2.41
CA GLN A 82 14.83 -7.95 1.33
C GLN A 82 14.48 -6.49 1.63
N PRO A 83 15.40 -5.55 1.42
CA PRO A 83 15.08 -4.14 1.58
C PRO A 83 14.05 -3.70 0.55
N TYR A 84 13.13 -2.83 0.97
CA TYR A 84 12.07 -2.31 0.12
C TYR A 84 11.66 -0.89 0.51
N ASP A 85 11.10 -0.16 -0.45
CA ASP A 85 10.59 1.17 -0.24
C ASP A 85 9.07 1.17 -0.21
N THR A 86 8.51 1.96 0.69
CA THR A 86 7.10 2.38 0.59
C THR A 86 7.05 3.67 -0.22
N LEU A 87 6.27 3.68 -1.29
CA LEU A 87 6.17 4.80 -2.23
C LEU A 87 4.91 5.62 -1.97
N LEU A 88 5.04 6.94 -1.92
CA LEU A 88 3.92 7.88 -1.98
C LEU A 88 3.62 8.18 -3.45
N VAL A 89 2.45 7.76 -3.92
CA VAL A 89 2.03 7.92 -5.31
C VAL A 89 1.21 9.18 -5.46
N MET A 90 1.66 10.07 -6.34
CA MET A 90 1.05 11.38 -6.58
C MET A 90 -0.07 11.30 -7.63
N PRO A 91 -0.99 12.28 -7.67
CA PRO A 91 -2.10 12.28 -8.64
C PRO A 91 -1.70 12.30 -10.12
N ASP A 92 -0.49 12.77 -10.42
CA ASP A 92 0.08 12.79 -11.78
C ASP A 92 0.74 11.45 -12.18
N GLY A 93 0.69 10.43 -11.32
CA GLY A 93 1.31 9.12 -11.54
C GLY A 93 2.82 9.11 -11.28
N SER A 94 3.41 10.21 -10.83
CA SER A 94 4.75 10.24 -10.25
C SER A 94 4.75 9.67 -8.82
N TYR A 95 5.93 9.44 -8.26
CA TYR A 95 6.06 8.94 -6.90
C TYR A 95 7.26 9.55 -6.17
N LYS A 96 7.22 9.45 -4.84
CA LYS A 96 8.35 9.75 -3.95
C LYS A 96 8.53 8.61 -2.96
N VAL A 97 9.76 8.37 -2.52
CA VAL A 97 10.00 7.43 -1.42
C VAL A 97 9.40 8.04 -0.14
N PHE A 98 8.48 7.32 0.49
CA PHE A 98 7.82 7.72 1.72
C PHE A 98 8.56 7.19 2.96
N ALA A 99 9.02 5.95 2.88
CA ALA A 99 9.81 5.25 3.90
C ALA A 99 10.65 4.14 3.24
N LYS A 100 11.73 3.75 3.92
CA LYS A 100 12.62 2.64 3.53
C LYS A 100 12.61 1.58 4.63
N HIS A 101 12.65 0.31 4.26
CA HIS A 101 12.56 -0.86 5.13
C HIS A 101 13.59 -1.91 4.76
#